data_AF-A0A7S2RPQ3-F1
#
_entry.id   AF-A0A7S2RPQ3-F1
#
_cell.length_a   1.000
_cell.length_b   1.000
_cell.length_c   1.000
_cell.angle_alpha   90.00
_cell.angle_beta   90.00
_cell.angle_gamma   90.00
#
_symmetry.space_group_name_H-M   'P 1'
#
loop_
_entity.id
_entity.type
_entity.pdbx_description
1 polymer ?
#
loop_
_entity_poly.entity_id
_entity_poly.type
_entity_poly.pdbx_seq_one_letter_code
_entity_poly.pdbx_strand_id
1 'polypeptide(L)'
;LGRKQNIRRRHHHRHRRQRHGLQDELGESRVLSPLVELTPQRGGAMEAVAAAPPLPPTPEAVQREIQRLQDCDVPGRVLRGCDGDPVEAKRRWALTCIWRREYNVDSVLSEPQPCFHVIKRCYPHFLHGKARGGQAIYIEQVGRIDVQALLRHGVTVPVLMRHYVFNSEFLWNRVA
;
A
#
# COMPACT_ATOMS: atom_id res chain seq x y z
N LEU A 1 -27.96 54.48 -18.02
CA LEU A 1 -27.81 53.03 -17.76
C LEU A 1 -26.86 52.81 -16.58
N GLY A 2 -27.45 52.45 -15.44
CA GLY A 2 -26.89 51.96 -14.15
C GLY A 2 -25.44 52.22 -13.73
N ARG A 3 -25.25 53.15 -12.79
CA ARG A 3 -24.04 53.32 -11.95
C ARG A 3 -23.98 52.26 -10.83
N LYS A 4 -22.76 51.76 -10.60
CA LYS A 4 -22.12 51.30 -9.34
C LYS A 4 -23.03 50.99 -8.13
N GLN A 5 -22.97 49.75 -7.65
CA GLN A 5 -23.25 49.43 -6.25
C GLN A 5 -21.96 49.07 -5.49
N ASN A 6 -21.86 49.65 -4.30
CA ASN A 6 -20.77 49.57 -3.35
C ASN A 6 -21.42 49.16 -2.03
N ILE A 7 -21.18 47.96 -1.50
CA ILE A 7 -21.64 47.59 -0.15
C ILE A 7 -20.54 46.83 0.59
N ARG A 8 -20.08 47.48 1.66
CA ARG A 8 -19.17 47.01 2.72
C ARG A 8 -19.83 45.96 3.63
N ARG A 9 -19.00 45.36 4.51
CA ARG A 9 -19.28 44.72 5.83
C ARG A 9 -19.18 43.17 5.79
N ARG A 10 -18.66 42.44 6.78
CA ARG A 10 -18.31 42.66 8.20
C ARG A 10 -17.11 41.76 8.56
N HIS A 11 -16.17 42.25 9.37
CA HIS A 11 -15.31 41.39 10.19
C HIS A 11 -16.13 40.82 11.36
N HIS A 12 -16.11 39.50 11.54
CA HIS A 12 -16.70 38.85 12.72
C HIS A 12 -15.70 38.80 13.87
N HIS A 13 -16.01 39.59 14.89
CA HIS A 13 -15.45 39.55 16.23
C HIS A 13 -16.02 38.30 16.94
N ARG A 14 -15.19 37.31 17.27
CA ARG A 14 -15.61 36.13 18.05
C ARG A 14 -15.10 36.25 19.47
N HIS A 15 -16.04 36.15 20.41
CA HIS A 15 -15.93 36.41 21.83
C HIS A 15 -14.83 35.61 22.56
N ARG A 16 -14.01 36.35 23.31
CA ARG A 16 -13.21 35.89 24.45
C ARG A 16 -14.16 35.52 25.59
N ARG A 17 -14.22 34.24 25.98
CA ARG A 17 -14.87 33.80 27.23
C ARG A 17 -13.82 33.64 28.32
N GLN A 18 -13.92 34.46 29.36
CA GLN A 18 -13.30 34.24 30.66
C GLN A 18 -14.01 33.07 31.38
N ARG A 19 -13.26 32.22 32.06
CA ARG A 19 -13.75 31.46 33.22
C ARG A 19 -12.74 31.69 34.34
N HIS A 20 -13.16 32.43 35.36
CA HIS A 20 -12.50 32.51 36.66
C HIS A 20 -12.74 31.18 37.40
N GLY A 21 -11.73 30.75 38.16
CA GLY A 21 -11.70 29.47 38.86
C GLY A 21 -12.49 29.43 40.15
N LEU A 22 -12.61 28.21 40.69
CA LEU A 22 -12.86 27.91 42.08
C LEU A 22 -12.09 26.63 42.41
N GLN A 23 -11.22 26.74 43.42
CA GLN A 23 -10.62 25.65 44.19
C GLN A 23 -11.56 25.33 45.36
N ASP A 24 -11.58 24.07 45.78
CA ASP A 24 -11.90 23.52 47.13
C ASP A 24 -11.56 22.01 47.01
N GLU A 25 -10.49 21.43 47.60
CA GLU A 25 -10.21 21.09 49.02
C GLU A 25 -11.38 20.27 49.64
N LEU A 26 -11.29 19.10 50.30
CA LEU A 26 -10.26 18.16 50.78
C LEU A 26 -10.97 16.83 51.20
N GLY A 27 -10.25 15.70 51.18
CA GLY A 27 -10.39 14.60 52.17
C GLY A 27 -11.36 13.44 51.89
N GLU A 28 -10.84 12.26 51.55
CA GLU A 28 -10.58 11.18 52.53
C GLU A 28 -10.12 9.85 51.89
N SER A 29 -9.08 9.31 52.52
CA SER A 29 -8.44 8.01 52.42
C SER A 29 -9.31 6.82 51.98
N ARG A 30 -8.88 6.12 50.92
CA ARG A 30 -9.10 4.67 50.76
C ARG A 30 -7.83 3.98 50.29
N VAL A 31 -7.15 3.43 51.28
CA VAL A 31 -6.38 2.16 51.30
C VAL A 31 -5.99 1.59 49.94
N LEU A 32 -4.68 1.56 49.73
CA LEU A 32 -3.94 0.95 48.63
C LEU A 32 -4.45 -0.47 48.32
N SER A 33 -5.02 -0.66 47.14
CA SER A 33 -5.17 -1.99 46.53
C SER A 33 -3.87 -2.33 45.80
N PRO A 34 -3.35 -3.58 45.91
CA PRO A 34 -2.11 -3.95 45.26
C PRO A 34 -2.27 -3.93 43.75
N LEU A 35 -1.27 -3.33 43.11
CA LEU A 35 -0.98 -3.41 41.69
C LEU A 35 -0.99 -4.87 41.24
N VAL A 36 -2.07 -5.31 40.59
CA VAL A 36 -2.03 -6.54 39.78
C VAL A 36 -1.14 -6.23 38.59
N GLU A 37 0.12 -6.63 38.70
CA GLU A 37 1.00 -6.79 37.54
C GLU A 37 0.31 -7.75 36.57
N LEU A 38 -0.31 -7.18 35.53
CA LEU A 38 -0.66 -7.92 34.33
C LEU A 38 0.65 -8.34 33.68
N THR A 39 1.16 -9.48 34.10
CA THR A 39 2.17 -10.22 33.35
C THR A 39 1.66 -10.35 31.92
N PRO A 40 2.44 -9.93 30.91
CA PRO A 40 2.12 -10.25 29.55
C PRO A 40 2.21 -11.77 29.45
N GLN A 41 1.06 -12.44 29.31
CA GLN A 41 1.01 -13.77 28.74
C GLN A 41 1.85 -13.68 27.46
N ARG A 42 2.96 -14.44 27.42
CA ARG A 42 3.80 -14.62 26.23
C ARG A 42 2.88 -15.21 25.15
N GLY A 43 2.15 -14.35 24.46
CA GLY A 43 1.66 -14.63 23.13
C GLY A 43 2.91 -14.94 22.34
N GLY A 44 3.07 -16.20 21.93
CA GLY A 44 4.16 -16.63 21.10
C GLY A 44 4.27 -15.64 19.95
N ALA A 45 5.38 -14.89 19.91
CA ALA A 45 5.76 -14.21 18.71
C ALA A 45 5.84 -15.32 17.66
N MET A 46 4.86 -15.38 16.77
CA MET A 46 5.08 -15.99 15.47
C MET A 46 6.21 -15.14 14.87
N GLU A 47 7.45 -15.58 15.09
CA GLU A 47 8.57 -15.22 14.26
C GLU A 47 8.23 -15.70 12.86
N ALA A 48 7.49 -14.87 12.13
CA ALA A 48 7.60 -14.86 10.70
C ALA A 48 9.07 -14.50 10.43
N VAL A 49 9.89 -15.53 10.23
CA VAL A 49 11.24 -15.37 9.74
C VAL A 49 11.08 -14.64 8.42
N ALA A 50 11.29 -13.32 8.44
CA ALA A 50 11.28 -12.53 7.23
C ALA A 50 12.49 -13.03 6.43
N ALA A 51 12.24 -13.94 5.49
CA ALA A 51 13.24 -14.35 4.53
C ALA A 51 13.87 -13.07 3.98
N ALA A 52 15.21 -12.99 4.05
CA ALA A 52 15.94 -11.85 3.52
C ALA A 52 15.40 -11.54 2.11
N PRO A 53 15.21 -10.26 1.74
CA PRO A 53 14.76 -9.92 0.41
C PRO A 53 15.66 -10.65 -0.59
N PRO A 54 15.11 -11.34 -1.60
CA PRO A 54 15.93 -12.15 -2.48
C PRO A 54 16.99 -11.25 -3.10
N LEU A 55 18.20 -11.78 -3.12
CA LEU A 55 19.33 -11.09 -3.71
C LEU A 55 18.98 -10.76 -5.17
N PRO A 56 19.39 -9.60 -5.67
CA PRO A 56 19.22 -9.30 -7.08
C PRO A 56 19.88 -10.40 -7.91
N PRO A 57 19.31 -10.74 -9.09
CA PRO A 57 19.91 -11.75 -9.96
C PRO A 57 21.32 -11.31 -10.36
N THR A 58 22.25 -12.28 -10.39
CA THR A 58 23.64 -11.98 -10.75
C THR A 58 23.75 -11.47 -12.19
N PRO A 59 24.76 -10.66 -12.53
CA PRO A 59 24.98 -10.20 -13.91
C PRO A 59 24.99 -11.35 -14.92
N GLU A 60 25.56 -12.50 -14.56
CA GLU A 60 25.60 -13.69 -15.41
C GLU A 60 24.20 -14.29 -15.63
N ALA A 61 23.35 -14.29 -14.60
CA ALA A 61 21.97 -14.75 -14.74
C ALA A 61 21.17 -13.84 -15.68
N VAL A 62 21.35 -12.52 -15.57
CA VAL A 62 20.72 -11.54 -16.47
C VAL A 62 21.22 -11.72 -17.90
N GLN A 63 22.53 -11.89 -18.10
CA GLN A 63 23.10 -12.09 -19.44
C GLN A 63 22.59 -13.37 -20.11
N ARG A 64 22.50 -14.47 -19.35
CA ARG A 64 21.90 -15.73 -19.83
C ARG A 64 20.44 -15.54 -20.24
N GLU A 65 19.69 -14.71 -19.51
CA GLU A 65 18.31 -14.41 -19.86
C GLU A 65 18.20 -13.54 -21.12
N ILE A 66 19.04 -12.51 -21.25
CA ILE A 66 19.12 -11.67 -22.46
C ILE A 66 19.38 -12.55 -23.68
N GLN A 67 20.33 -13.49 -23.56
CA GLN A 67 20.64 -14.44 -24.63
C GLN A 67 19.45 -15.34 -24.97
N ARG A 68 18.73 -15.85 -23.96
CA ARG A 68 17.52 -16.66 -24.19
C ARG A 68 16.43 -15.87 -24.91
N LEU A 69 16.31 -14.59 -24.59
CA LEU A 69 15.31 -13.70 -25.17
C LEU A 69 15.76 -13.09 -26.49
N GLN A 70 16.92 -13.42 -27.07
CA GLN A 70 17.50 -12.72 -28.22
C GLN A 70 16.50 -12.50 -29.37
N ASP A 71 15.71 -13.53 -29.69
CA ASP A 71 14.74 -13.56 -30.80
C ASP A 71 13.33 -13.06 -30.38
N CYS A 72 13.14 -12.70 -29.11
CA CYS A 72 11.89 -12.16 -28.61
C CYS A 72 11.89 -10.63 -28.61
N ASP A 73 10.84 -10.03 -29.19
CA ASP A 73 10.64 -8.59 -29.12
C ASP A 73 10.40 -8.11 -27.69
N VAL A 74 11.03 -6.99 -27.34
CA VAL A 74 10.79 -6.33 -26.05
C VAL A 74 9.42 -5.64 -26.12
N PRO A 75 8.52 -5.83 -25.14
CA PRO A 75 7.23 -5.14 -25.15
C PRO A 75 7.42 -3.63 -25.23
N GLY A 76 6.70 -2.94 -26.13
CA GLY A 76 6.91 -1.51 -26.39
C GLY A 76 6.76 -0.61 -25.16
N ARG A 77 6.00 -1.02 -24.13
CA ARG A 77 5.93 -0.30 -22.85
C ARG A 77 7.26 -0.28 -22.09
N VAL A 78 8.04 -1.35 -22.20
CA VAL A 78 9.36 -1.47 -21.56
C VAL A 78 10.34 -0.57 -22.30
N LEU A 79 10.34 -0.61 -23.64
CA LEU A 79 11.15 0.28 -24.46
C LEU A 79 10.88 1.76 -24.18
N ARG A 80 9.61 2.16 -24.11
CA ARG A 80 9.23 3.53 -23.72
C ARG A 80 9.68 3.90 -22.31
N GLY A 81 9.65 2.94 -21.38
CA GLY A 81 10.12 3.14 -20.01
C GLY A 81 11.65 3.16 -19.85
N CYS A 82 12.38 2.95 -20.95
CA CYS A 82 13.83 3.02 -21.05
C CYS A 82 14.25 4.09 -22.08
N ASP A 83 13.42 5.11 -22.30
CA ASP A 83 13.68 6.24 -23.21
C ASP A 83 14.06 5.85 -24.64
N GLY A 84 13.58 4.68 -25.10
CA GLY A 84 13.88 4.17 -26.43
C GLY A 84 15.22 3.45 -26.56
N ASP A 85 15.96 3.26 -25.46
CA ASP A 85 17.20 2.45 -25.45
C ASP A 85 16.88 0.95 -25.56
N PRO A 86 17.20 0.28 -26.68
CA PRO A 86 16.89 -1.13 -26.87
C PRO A 86 17.74 -2.06 -25.99
N VAL A 87 18.98 -1.67 -25.65
CA VAL A 87 19.89 -2.48 -24.82
C VAL A 87 19.38 -2.49 -23.38
N GLU A 88 19.10 -1.31 -22.84
CA GLU A 88 18.54 -1.19 -21.49
C GLU A 88 17.14 -1.82 -21.41
N ALA A 89 16.31 -1.65 -22.44
CA ALA A 89 14.99 -2.28 -22.49
C ALA A 89 15.08 -3.81 -22.47
N LYS A 90 16.04 -4.41 -23.21
CA LYS A 90 16.29 -5.86 -23.19
C LYS A 90 16.74 -6.32 -21.81
N ARG A 91 17.65 -5.57 -21.17
CA ARG A 91 18.13 -5.86 -19.80
C ARG A 91 16.99 -5.82 -18.78
N ARG A 92 16.17 -4.77 -18.81
CA ARG A 92 15.00 -4.61 -17.91
C ARG A 92 13.94 -5.68 -18.15
N TRP A 93 13.74 -6.08 -19.41
CA TRP A 93 12.84 -7.17 -19.74
C TRP A 93 13.33 -8.51 -19.22
N ALA A 94 14.61 -8.83 -19.41
CA ALA A 94 15.25 -10.02 -18.83
C ALA A 94 15.09 -10.09 -17.29
N LEU A 95 15.37 -8.99 -16.59
CA LEU A 95 15.14 -8.88 -15.15
C LEU A 95 13.69 -9.17 -14.76
N THR A 96 12.75 -8.63 -15.54
CA THR A 96 11.32 -8.86 -15.32
C THR A 96 10.95 -10.33 -15.53
N CYS A 97 11.46 -10.97 -16.58
CA CYS A 97 11.21 -12.40 -16.85
C CYS A 97 11.77 -13.32 -15.76
N ILE A 98 12.97 -13.01 -15.24
CA ILE A 98 13.55 -13.73 -14.10
C ILE A 98 12.63 -13.59 -12.88
N TRP A 99 12.29 -12.36 -12.51
CA TRP A 99 11.42 -12.07 -11.36
C TRP A 99 10.06 -12.77 -11.49
N ARG A 100 9.43 -12.72 -12.67
CA ARG A 100 8.14 -13.38 -12.90
C ARG A 100 8.19 -14.89 -12.65
N ARG A 101 9.26 -15.55 -13.08
CA ARG A 101 9.44 -16.99 -12.82
C ARG A 101 9.74 -17.27 -11.36
N GLU A 102 10.67 -16.53 -10.76
CA GLU A 102 11.07 -16.72 -9.36
C GLU A 102 9.88 -16.58 -8.41
N TYR A 103 9.02 -15.60 -8.67
CA TYR A 103 7.85 -15.32 -7.83
C TYR A 103 6.56 -15.95 -8.36
N ASN A 104 6.63 -16.85 -9.35
CA ASN A 104 5.48 -17.53 -9.91
C ASN A 104 4.32 -16.57 -10.24
N VAL A 105 4.63 -15.46 -10.92
CA VAL A 105 3.67 -14.37 -11.15
C VAL A 105 2.60 -14.78 -12.14
N ASP A 106 2.95 -15.61 -13.13
CA ASP A 106 2.04 -16.02 -14.21
C ASP A 106 0.82 -16.83 -13.70
N SER A 107 0.91 -17.45 -12.53
CA SER A 107 -0.21 -18.20 -11.92
C SER A 107 -0.89 -17.50 -10.74
N VAL A 108 -0.47 -16.27 -10.40
CA VAL A 108 -0.96 -15.55 -9.20
C VAL A 108 -2.48 -15.41 -9.15
N LEU A 109 -3.15 -15.31 -10.30
CA LEU A 109 -4.61 -15.16 -10.37
C LEU A 109 -5.37 -16.44 -9.98
N SER A 110 -4.70 -17.58 -9.97
CA SER A 110 -5.27 -18.88 -9.57
C SER A 110 -4.93 -19.26 -8.13
N GLU A 111 -4.06 -18.50 -7.46
CA GLU A 111 -3.64 -18.78 -6.10
C GLU A 111 -4.66 -18.27 -5.08
N PRO A 112 -4.89 -19.02 -3.98
CA PRO A 112 -5.72 -18.55 -2.89
C PRO A 112 -5.08 -17.33 -2.21
N GLN A 113 -5.93 -16.41 -1.73
CA GLN A 113 -5.49 -15.26 -0.94
C GLN A 113 -6.09 -15.29 0.47
N PRO A 114 -5.41 -15.94 1.44
CA PRO A 114 -5.95 -16.15 2.78
C PRO A 114 -6.33 -14.85 3.50
N CYS A 115 -5.58 -13.78 3.29
CA CYS A 115 -5.82 -12.48 3.93
C CYS A 115 -6.65 -11.52 3.09
N PHE A 116 -7.23 -11.93 1.96
CA PHE A 116 -7.92 -11.03 1.02
C PHE A 116 -8.94 -10.12 1.74
N HIS A 117 -9.89 -10.71 2.46
CA HIS A 117 -10.95 -9.93 3.13
C HIS A 117 -10.41 -8.99 4.22
N VAL A 118 -9.37 -9.41 4.94
CA VAL A 118 -8.70 -8.57 5.94
C VAL A 118 -8.04 -7.38 5.26
N ILE A 119 -7.30 -7.62 4.17
CA ILE A 119 -6.63 -6.56 3.40
C ILE A 119 -7.66 -5.60 2.81
N LYS A 120 -8.74 -6.09 2.19
CA LYS A 120 -9.80 -5.23 1.63
C LYS A 120 -10.48 -4.35 2.68
N ARG A 121 -10.60 -4.84 3.91
CA ARG A 121 -11.19 -4.08 5.03
C ARG A 121 -10.23 -3.03 5.58
N CYS A 122 -8.96 -3.38 5.78
CA CYS A 122 -7.99 -2.53 6.47
C CYS A 122 -7.20 -1.63 5.51
N TYR A 123 -7.11 -1.97 4.23
CA TYR A 123 -6.49 -1.18 3.17
C TYR A 123 -7.52 -0.94 2.07
N PRO A 124 -8.31 0.14 2.15
CA PRO A 124 -9.35 0.42 1.17
C PRO A 124 -8.75 0.77 -0.20
N HIS A 125 -8.94 -0.13 -1.15
CA HIS A 125 -8.61 0.06 -2.57
C HIS A 125 -9.68 -0.59 -3.46
N PHE A 126 -9.88 -0.09 -4.67
CA PHE A 126 -11.01 -0.47 -5.53
C PHE A 126 -10.62 -0.50 -7.00
N LEU A 127 -11.18 -1.46 -7.73
CA LEU A 127 -11.23 -1.47 -9.19
C LEU A 127 -12.61 -0.97 -9.60
N HIS A 128 -12.67 0.16 -10.29
CA HIS A 128 -13.92 0.88 -10.60
C HIS A 128 -14.31 0.83 -12.09
N GLY A 129 -13.73 -0.10 -12.86
CA GLY A 129 -14.01 -0.25 -14.28
C GLY A 129 -13.08 0.57 -15.17
N LYS A 130 -13.60 1.18 -16.24
CA LYS A 130 -12.83 1.96 -17.22
C LYS A 130 -13.27 3.42 -17.23
N ALA A 131 -12.30 4.33 -17.40
CA ALA A 131 -12.55 5.72 -17.73
C ALA A 131 -13.08 5.86 -19.16
N ARG A 132 -13.54 7.06 -19.53
CA ARG A 132 -14.05 7.35 -20.88
C ARG A 132 -13.06 7.00 -21.99
N GLY A 133 -11.76 7.10 -21.74
CA GLY A 133 -10.70 6.74 -22.70
C GLY A 133 -10.33 5.24 -22.71
N GLY A 134 -11.08 4.39 -22.01
CA GLY A 134 -10.82 2.95 -21.93
C GLY A 134 -9.76 2.54 -20.91
N GLN A 135 -9.08 3.48 -20.25
CA GLN A 135 -8.10 3.13 -19.21
C GLN A 135 -8.79 2.58 -17.97
N ALA A 136 -8.24 1.53 -17.37
CA ALA A 136 -8.77 0.98 -16.14
C ALA A 136 -8.62 1.97 -14.95
N ILE A 137 -9.62 2.01 -14.07
CA ILE A 137 -9.65 2.88 -12.89
C ILE A 137 -9.35 2.03 -11.65
N TYR A 138 -8.20 2.31 -11.04
CA TYR A 138 -7.79 1.76 -9.75
C TYR A 138 -7.67 2.90 -8.73
N ILE A 139 -8.30 2.73 -7.56
CA ILE A 139 -8.42 3.75 -6.52
C ILE A 139 -7.80 3.21 -5.24
N GLU A 140 -6.86 3.92 -4.64
CA GLU A 140 -6.30 3.61 -3.31
C GLU A 140 -6.57 4.76 -2.35
N GLN A 141 -7.02 4.44 -1.13
CA GLN A 141 -7.22 5.43 -0.07
C GLN A 141 -6.09 5.33 0.96
N VAL A 142 -4.90 5.79 0.58
CA VAL A 142 -3.67 5.64 1.39
C VAL A 142 -3.81 6.24 2.80
N GLY A 143 -4.51 7.37 2.93
CA GLY A 143 -4.78 8.00 4.24
C GLY A 143 -5.76 7.25 5.15
N ARG A 144 -6.34 6.12 4.69
CA ARG A 144 -7.30 5.30 5.42
C ARG A 144 -6.80 3.88 5.70
N ILE A 145 -5.52 3.62 5.51
CA ILE A 145 -4.94 2.31 5.80
C ILE A 145 -4.83 2.13 7.31
N ASP A 146 -5.50 1.11 7.85
CA ASP A 146 -5.32 0.67 9.24
C ASP A 146 -4.17 -0.34 9.33
N VAL A 147 -2.94 0.19 9.35
CA VAL A 147 -1.71 -0.60 9.44
C VAL A 147 -1.68 -1.44 10.72
N GLN A 148 -2.20 -0.91 11.83
CA GLN A 148 -2.21 -1.62 13.11
C GLN A 148 -3.16 -2.83 13.06
N ALA A 149 -4.31 -2.72 12.40
CA ALA A 149 -5.20 -3.86 12.18
C ALA A 149 -4.58 -4.90 11.24
N LEU A 150 -3.89 -4.49 10.18
CA LEU A 150 -3.17 -5.42 9.29
C LEU A 150 -2.17 -6.27 10.09
N LEU A 151 -1.34 -5.62 10.92
CA LEU A 151 -0.36 -6.30 11.77
C LEU A 151 -1.02 -7.21 12.81
N ARG A 152 -2.08 -6.74 13.50
CA ARG A 152 -2.84 -7.56 14.47
C ARG A 152 -3.45 -8.82 13.84
N HIS A 153 -3.81 -8.76 12.57
CA HIS A 153 -4.31 -9.92 11.81
C HIS A 153 -3.20 -10.76 11.17
N GLY A 154 -1.92 -10.49 11.47
CA GLY A 154 -0.78 -11.25 10.94
C GLY A 154 -0.50 -10.99 9.46
N VAL A 155 -1.01 -9.90 8.88
CA VAL A 155 -0.72 -9.55 7.49
C VAL A 155 0.68 -8.95 7.40
N THR A 156 1.60 -9.71 6.81
CA THR A 156 2.99 -9.29 6.60
C THR A 156 3.16 -8.54 5.28
N VAL A 157 4.31 -7.86 5.12
CA VAL A 157 4.65 -7.16 3.87
C VAL A 157 4.64 -8.11 2.66
N PRO A 158 5.23 -9.32 2.70
CA PRO A 158 5.13 -10.27 1.59
C PRO A 158 3.70 -10.63 1.19
N VAL A 159 2.79 -10.76 2.16
CA VAL A 159 1.36 -11.03 1.89
C VAL A 159 0.70 -9.84 1.20
N LEU A 160 0.97 -8.60 1.66
CA LEU A 160 0.49 -7.39 0.98
C LEU A 160 1.05 -7.24 -0.44
N MET A 161 2.35 -7.53 -0.62
CA MET A 161 2.99 -7.47 -1.94
C MET A 161 2.42 -8.53 -2.88
N ARG A 162 2.15 -9.76 -2.41
CA ARG A 162 1.48 -10.78 -3.23
C ARG A 162 0.08 -10.36 -3.63
N HIS A 163 -0.67 -9.73 -2.71
CA HIS A 163 -1.98 -9.15 -3.02
C HIS A 163 -1.90 -8.02 -4.06
N TYR A 164 -0.88 -7.16 -3.97
CA TYR A 164 -0.63 -6.10 -4.95
C TYR A 164 -0.31 -6.66 -6.34
N VAL A 165 0.54 -7.69 -6.42
CA VAL A 165 0.86 -8.38 -7.68
C VAL A 165 -0.40 -8.99 -8.29
N PHE A 166 -1.25 -9.63 -7.48
CA PHE A 166 -2.55 -10.13 -7.94
C PHE A 166 -3.44 -9.03 -8.51
N ASN A 167 -3.59 -7.91 -7.79
CA ASN A 167 -4.42 -6.80 -8.27
C ASN A 167 -3.87 -6.23 -9.59
N SER A 168 -2.55 -6.14 -9.71
CA SER A 168 -1.88 -5.71 -10.93
C SER A 168 -2.15 -6.67 -12.09
N GLU A 169 -1.91 -7.97 -11.92
CA GLU A 169 -2.19 -8.97 -12.97
C GLU A 169 -3.69 -9.03 -13.30
N PHE A 170 -4.59 -8.85 -12.33
CA PHE A 170 -6.03 -8.81 -12.58
C PHE A 170 -6.40 -7.59 -13.42
N LEU A 171 -5.87 -6.42 -13.07
CA LEU A 171 -6.05 -5.18 -13.82
C LEU A 171 -5.61 -5.36 -15.27
N TRP A 172 -4.42 -5.92 -15.51
CA TRP A 172 -3.86 -6.11 -16.85
C TRP A 172 -4.56 -7.18 -17.68
N ASN A 173 -4.98 -8.30 -17.08
CA ASN A 173 -5.54 -9.44 -17.82
C ASN A 173 -7.06 -9.43 -17.92
N ARG A 174 -7.77 -8.74 -17.01
CA ARG A 174 -9.24 -8.82 -16.89
C ARG A 174 -9.94 -7.50 -17.08
N VAL A 175 -9.25 -6.38 -16.84
CA VAL A 175 -9.85 -5.05 -16.95
C VAL A 175 -9.31 -4.29 -18.14
N ALA A 176 -8.00 -4.14 -18.29
CA ALA A 176 -7.35 -3.31 -19.32
C ALA A 176 -7.86 -3.62 -20.74
#